data_AF-A0A3D5HRN2-F1
#
_entry.id   AF-A0A3D5HRN2-F1
#
_cell.length_a   1.000
_cell.length_b   1.000
_cell.length_c   1.000
_cell.angle_alpha   90.00
_cell.angle_beta   90.00
_cell.angle_gamma   90.00
#
_symmetry.space_group_name_H-M   'P 1'
#
loop_
_entity.id
_entity.type
_entity.pdbx_description
1 polymer ?
#
loop_
_entity_poly.entity_id
_entity_poly.type
_entity_poly.pdbx_seq_one_letter_code
_entity_poly.pdbx_strand_id
1 'polypeptide(L)'
;FITLLISRITRYPTQTRDRMIAIVVFAIMTVVFWMCFEQAGGSMTIFAKQFTGRVMSDNWATIFVVVNIIITVVPIAIITYVLFKLFQQTFASYPLGNIFLGSSFVIIWGIVGWMINRDLNSNALVLDVPQISQISSDGGDPQMVNVTEAMNIADATITNASATIIEPINLTVGDKVDIIEVRGKYIYLNEEKATRARKLTTEVGKDSPVIQATVKRIKENEVEIPATWFGILNSLFIIMFAPLFSKWWESKYNPSAATKYGLGLILLGIGFGALAFGAMTIPSGAEIATVSIMWLVIAYLFHTLGELCLSPVALSYISKLVPGRMIALMFGVWYIAIACGNKLAGILGGSIEEITAEYSMTTFFLIFTLVPIGLGILGILLNPVIKKLMHGVK
;
A
#
# COMPACT_ATOMS: atom_id res chain seq x y z
N PHE A 1 -1.66 -31.81 -4.58
CA PHE A 1 -0.41 -31.17 -5.05
C PHE A 1 0.81 -31.54 -4.20
N ILE A 2 0.81 -31.24 -2.89
CA ILE A 2 1.96 -31.51 -1.99
C ILE A 2 2.41 -32.98 -2.01
N THR A 3 1.47 -33.94 -2.02
CA THR A 3 1.79 -35.38 -2.12
C THR A 3 2.55 -35.73 -3.40
N LEU A 4 2.17 -35.13 -4.53
CA LEU A 4 2.84 -35.33 -5.81
C LEU A 4 4.25 -34.73 -5.79
N LEU A 5 4.41 -33.54 -5.21
CA LEU A 5 5.69 -32.88 -5.04
C LEU A 5 6.65 -33.72 -4.20
N ILE A 6 6.22 -34.15 -3.01
CA ILE A 6 7.01 -34.97 -2.09
C ILE A 6 7.37 -36.29 -2.79
N SER A 7 6.39 -36.99 -3.38
CA SER A 7 6.63 -38.27 -4.08
C SER A 7 7.61 -38.14 -5.24
N ARG A 8 7.62 -37.00 -5.95
CA ARG A 8 8.58 -36.77 -7.03
C ARG A 8 9.98 -36.45 -6.48
N ILE A 9 10.10 -35.58 -5.48
CA ILE A 9 11.37 -35.17 -4.89
C ILE A 9 12.12 -36.36 -4.29
N THR A 10 11.42 -37.29 -3.63
CA THR A 10 12.04 -38.47 -2.98
C THR A 10 12.62 -39.48 -3.94
N ARG A 11 12.18 -39.49 -5.21
CA ARG A 11 12.69 -40.41 -6.26
C ARG A 11 14.02 -39.97 -6.87
N TYR A 12 14.54 -38.79 -6.52
CA TYR A 12 15.81 -38.31 -7.05
C TYR A 12 16.99 -38.73 -6.19
N PRO A 13 18.20 -38.82 -6.79
CA PRO A 13 19.44 -39.00 -6.04
C PRO A 13 19.61 -37.94 -4.96
N THR A 14 20.31 -38.30 -3.88
CA THR A 14 20.50 -37.48 -2.68
C THR A 14 20.91 -36.03 -3.00
N GLN A 15 21.91 -35.83 -3.86
CA GLN A 15 22.36 -34.48 -4.22
C GLN A 15 21.28 -33.62 -4.89
N THR A 16 20.48 -34.20 -5.79
CA THR A 16 19.41 -33.46 -6.47
C THR A 16 18.24 -33.20 -5.54
N ARG A 17 17.91 -34.18 -4.68
CA ARG A 17 16.90 -34.04 -3.64
C ARG A 17 17.25 -32.92 -2.66
N ASP A 18 18.49 -32.88 -2.18
CA ASP A 18 18.96 -31.86 -1.24
C ASP A 18 18.87 -30.45 -1.83
N ARG A 19 19.24 -30.28 -3.11
CA ARG A 19 19.08 -29.01 -3.83
C ARG A 19 17.62 -28.57 -3.93
N MET A 20 16.69 -29.51 -4.17
CA MET A 20 15.25 -29.21 -4.18
C MET A 20 14.71 -28.89 -2.79
N ILE A 21 15.23 -29.52 -1.73
CA ILE A 21 14.88 -29.18 -0.34
C ILE A 21 15.31 -27.74 -0.01
N ALA A 22 16.48 -27.30 -0.48
CA ALA A 22 16.91 -25.90 -0.30
C ALA A 22 15.91 -24.89 -0.90
N ILE A 23 15.29 -25.21 -2.05
CA ILE A 23 14.24 -24.37 -2.65
C ILE A 23 13.00 -24.30 -1.77
N VAL A 24 12.60 -25.41 -1.13
CA VAL A 24 11.45 -25.40 -0.22
C VAL A 24 11.71 -24.48 0.98
N VAL A 25 12.95 -24.45 1.49
CA VAL A 25 13.34 -23.50 2.54
C VAL A 25 13.21 -22.06 2.06
N PHE A 26 13.71 -21.75 0.86
CA PHE A 26 13.53 -20.42 0.26
C PHE A 26 12.06 -20.07 0.00
N ALA A 27 11.24 -21.04 -0.38
CA ALA A 27 9.81 -20.83 -0.59
C ALA A 27 9.10 -20.43 0.71
N ILE A 28 9.46 -21.01 1.87
CA ILE A 28 8.90 -20.61 3.17
C ILE A 28 9.27 -19.16 3.49
N MET A 29 10.53 -18.77 3.31
CA MET A 29 10.97 -17.38 3.52
C MET A 29 10.25 -16.42 2.57
N THR A 30 9.97 -16.87 1.36
CA THR A 30 9.23 -16.12 0.33
C THR A 30 7.78 -15.88 0.73
N VAL A 31 7.09 -16.88 1.28
CA VAL A 31 5.71 -16.73 1.78
C VAL A 31 5.67 -15.59 2.80
N VAL A 32 6.58 -15.59 3.77
CA VAL A 32 6.61 -14.55 4.82
C VAL A 32 6.99 -13.20 4.24
N PHE A 33 7.97 -13.15 3.34
CA PHE A 33 8.35 -11.90 2.69
C PHE A 33 7.15 -11.26 1.98
N TRP A 34 6.46 -12.00 1.10
CA TRP A 34 5.31 -11.46 0.37
C TRP A 34 4.10 -11.20 1.28
N MET A 35 3.88 -12.01 2.32
CA MET A 35 2.85 -11.74 3.31
C MET A 35 2.99 -10.36 3.97
N CYS A 36 4.22 -9.99 4.31
CA CYS A 36 4.53 -8.70 4.92
C CYS A 36 4.63 -7.58 3.86
N PHE A 37 5.28 -7.83 2.72
CA PHE A 37 5.50 -6.85 1.66
C PHE A 37 4.19 -6.35 1.03
N GLU A 38 3.24 -7.26 0.79
CA GLU A 38 1.94 -6.94 0.16
C GLU A 38 1.00 -6.13 1.06
N GLN A 39 1.36 -5.89 2.32
CA GLN A 39 0.63 -4.94 3.17
C GLN A 39 0.67 -3.50 2.64
N ALA A 40 1.60 -3.19 1.73
CA ALA A 40 1.67 -1.91 1.02
C ALA A 40 0.30 -1.53 0.40
N GLY A 41 -0.35 -2.49 -0.27
CA GLY A 41 -1.67 -2.30 -0.88
C GLY A 41 -2.86 -2.47 0.07
N GLY A 42 -2.61 -2.91 1.31
CA GLY A 42 -3.63 -3.20 2.32
C GLY A 42 -3.49 -2.29 3.54
N SER A 43 -3.04 -2.85 4.66
CA SER A 43 -2.97 -2.17 5.95
C SER A 43 -2.16 -0.87 5.93
N MET A 44 -1.08 -0.77 5.14
CA MET A 44 -0.31 0.47 5.02
C MET A 44 -1.09 1.56 4.29
N THR A 45 -1.89 1.21 3.29
CA THR A 45 -2.77 2.17 2.61
C THR A 45 -3.88 2.65 3.54
N ILE A 46 -4.41 1.76 4.38
CA ILE A 46 -5.38 2.12 5.43
C ILE A 46 -4.73 3.07 6.45
N PHE A 47 -3.52 2.73 6.93
CA PHE A 47 -2.75 3.56 7.85
C PHE A 47 -2.44 4.94 7.27
N ALA A 48 -2.01 5.00 6.00
CA ALA A 48 -1.82 6.26 5.28
C ALA A 48 -3.11 7.07 5.22
N LYS A 49 -4.24 6.42 4.93
CA LYS A 49 -5.53 7.09 4.78
C LYS A 49 -6.03 7.69 6.10
N GLN A 50 -5.96 6.93 7.20
CA GLN A 50 -6.61 7.24 8.48
C GLN A 50 -5.71 7.98 9.46
N PHE A 51 -4.42 7.62 9.51
CA PHE A 51 -3.54 8.05 10.59
C PHE A 51 -2.38 8.93 10.12
N THR A 52 -2.25 9.23 8.83
CA THR A 52 -1.14 10.05 8.32
C THR A 52 -1.62 11.43 7.91
N GLY A 53 -0.91 12.47 8.36
CA GLY A 53 -1.13 13.84 7.92
C GLY A 53 -0.75 14.01 6.45
N ARG A 54 -1.74 13.90 5.55
CA ARG A 54 -1.52 13.90 4.09
C ARG A 54 -1.77 15.25 3.41
N VAL A 55 -2.14 16.28 4.16
CA VAL A 55 -2.37 17.63 3.63
C VAL A 55 -1.06 18.42 3.67
N MET A 56 -0.65 18.92 2.51
CA MET A 56 0.49 19.83 2.35
C MET A 56 -0.04 21.24 2.09
N SER A 57 0.61 22.25 2.68
CA SER A 57 0.30 23.66 2.43
C SER A 57 1.49 24.39 1.79
N ASP A 58 1.19 25.52 1.14
CA ASP A 58 2.17 26.49 0.67
C ASP A 58 3.20 25.86 -0.29
N ASN A 59 4.48 26.12 -0.05
CA ASN A 59 5.58 25.60 -0.89
C ASN A 59 5.59 24.07 -0.95
N TRP A 60 5.17 23.37 0.11
CA TRP A 60 5.15 21.90 0.12
C TRP A 60 4.07 21.34 -0.82
N ALA A 61 2.93 22.02 -0.95
CA ALA A 61 1.90 21.67 -1.92
C ALA A 61 2.44 21.81 -3.35
N THR A 62 3.10 22.93 -3.66
CA THR A 62 3.69 23.15 -4.98
C THR A 62 4.80 22.14 -5.31
N ILE A 63 5.70 21.86 -4.35
CA ILE A 63 6.74 20.84 -4.52
C ILE A 63 6.11 19.46 -4.77
N PHE A 64 5.09 19.09 -3.99
CA PHE A 64 4.40 17.83 -4.16
C PHE A 64 3.78 17.70 -5.56
N VAL A 65 3.05 18.72 -6.03
CA VAL A 65 2.43 18.70 -7.36
C VAL A 65 3.47 18.55 -8.47
N VAL A 66 4.56 19.31 -8.41
CA VAL A 66 5.65 19.21 -9.40
C VAL A 66 6.27 17.82 -9.39
N VAL A 67 6.60 17.30 -8.21
CA VAL A 67 7.18 15.95 -8.07
C VAL A 67 6.20 14.87 -8.53
N ASN A 68 4.92 14.97 -8.20
CA ASN A 68 3.88 14.04 -8.60
C ASN A 68 3.73 13.99 -10.13
N ILE A 69 3.73 15.16 -10.78
CA ILE A 69 3.69 15.27 -12.24
C ILE A 69 4.94 14.61 -12.85
N ILE A 70 6.14 14.92 -12.34
CA ILE A 70 7.39 14.33 -12.87
C ILE A 70 7.37 12.82 -12.75
N ILE A 71 7.07 12.28 -11.55
CA ILE A 71 7.11 10.84 -11.30
C ILE A 71 6.03 10.09 -12.08
N THR A 72 4.89 10.73 -12.38
CA THR A 72 3.82 10.11 -13.17
C THR A 72 4.10 10.21 -14.68
N VAL A 73 4.49 11.38 -15.17
CA VAL A 73 4.60 11.67 -16.61
C VAL A 73 5.88 11.08 -17.20
N VAL A 74 7.02 11.19 -16.52
CA VAL A 74 8.32 10.76 -17.08
C VAL A 74 8.36 9.26 -17.39
N PRO A 75 7.99 8.34 -16.47
CA PRO A 75 7.98 6.91 -16.77
C PRO A 75 7.00 6.56 -17.91
N ILE A 76 5.81 7.17 -17.94
CA ILE A 76 4.82 6.93 -19.00
C ILE A 76 5.34 7.42 -20.35
N ALA A 77 6.03 8.57 -20.40
CA ALA A 77 6.66 9.07 -21.62
C ALA A 77 7.75 8.13 -22.14
N ILE A 78 8.61 7.61 -21.24
CA ILE A 78 9.64 6.63 -21.58
C ILE A 78 8.99 5.36 -22.15
N ILE A 79 7.97 4.81 -21.47
CA ILE A 79 7.28 3.60 -21.93
C ILE A 79 6.58 3.85 -23.28
N THR A 80 5.94 5.01 -23.46
CA THR A 80 5.30 5.39 -24.72
C THR A 80 6.30 5.40 -25.87
N TYR A 81 7.51 5.94 -25.65
CA TYR A 81 8.58 5.93 -26.63
C TYR A 81 9.07 4.52 -26.97
N VAL A 82 9.26 3.67 -25.95
CA VAL A 82 9.67 2.27 -26.15
C VAL A 82 8.61 1.48 -26.91
N LEU A 83 7.32 1.68 -26.58
CA LEU A 83 6.21 1.04 -27.28
C LEU A 83 6.09 1.50 -28.72
N PHE A 84 6.32 2.78 -28.99
CA PHE A 84 6.35 3.27 -30.37
C PHE A 84 7.41 2.54 -31.21
N LYS A 85 8.62 2.37 -30.67
CA LYS A 85 9.67 1.57 -31.34
C LYS A 85 9.26 0.11 -31.51
N LEU A 86 8.61 -0.48 -30.50
CA LEU A 86 8.12 -1.86 -30.57
C LEU A 86 7.08 -2.00 -31.69
N PHE A 87 6.13 -1.08 -31.78
CA PHE A 87 5.08 -1.08 -32.80
C PHE A 87 5.65 -0.99 -34.20
N GLN A 88 6.68 -0.16 -34.44
CA GLN A 88 7.35 -0.11 -35.74
C GLN A 88 7.89 -1.47 -36.19
N GLN A 89 8.28 -2.34 -35.26
CA GLN A 89 8.80 -3.68 -35.55
C GLN A 89 7.71 -4.75 -35.62
N THR A 90 6.67 -4.65 -34.79
CA THR A 90 5.69 -5.73 -34.61
C THR A 90 4.38 -5.53 -35.37
N PHE A 91 4.10 -4.33 -35.89
CA PHE A 91 2.79 -4.02 -36.50
C PHE A 91 2.46 -4.87 -37.71
N ALA A 92 3.47 -5.25 -38.50
CA ALA A 92 3.27 -6.15 -39.64
C ALA A 92 2.80 -7.55 -39.22
N SER A 93 3.33 -8.08 -38.11
CA SER A 93 3.05 -9.44 -37.64
C SER A 93 1.84 -9.52 -36.69
N TYR A 94 1.60 -8.47 -35.89
CA TYR A 94 0.58 -8.45 -34.84
C TYR A 94 -0.19 -7.11 -34.79
N PRO A 95 -0.86 -6.70 -35.88
CA PRO A 95 -1.49 -5.37 -35.98
C PRO A 95 -2.59 -5.16 -34.93
N LEU A 96 -3.44 -6.16 -34.69
CA LEU A 96 -4.52 -6.06 -33.70
C LEU A 96 -3.98 -5.88 -32.29
N GLY A 97 -2.97 -6.65 -31.89
CA GLY A 97 -2.35 -6.55 -30.56
C GLY A 97 -1.77 -5.16 -30.32
N ASN A 98 -1.13 -4.57 -31.32
CA ASN A 98 -0.59 -3.22 -31.24
C ASN A 98 -1.68 -2.14 -31.18
N ILE A 99 -2.78 -2.29 -31.93
CA ILE A 99 -3.91 -1.36 -31.86
C ILE A 99 -4.52 -1.37 -30.46
N PHE A 100 -4.80 -2.55 -29.90
CA PHE A 100 -5.33 -2.66 -28.54
C PHE A 100 -4.37 -2.06 -27.52
N LEU A 101 -3.08 -2.41 -27.56
CA LEU A 101 -2.09 -1.86 -26.63
C LEU A 101 -1.93 -0.34 -26.77
N GLY A 102 -1.89 0.17 -28.01
CA GLY A 102 -1.82 1.61 -28.28
C GLY A 102 -3.04 2.36 -27.74
N SER A 103 -4.25 1.82 -27.93
CA SER A 103 -5.47 2.41 -27.39
C SER A 103 -5.47 2.47 -25.86
N SER A 104 -4.96 1.44 -25.18
CA SER A 104 -4.82 1.45 -23.72
C SER A 104 -3.89 2.57 -23.25
N PHE A 105 -2.79 2.85 -23.96
CA PHE A 105 -1.88 3.94 -23.62
C PHE A 105 -2.48 5.33 -23.86
N VAL A 106 -3.30 5.49 -24.91
CA VAL A 106 -4.04 6.74 -25.13
C VAL A 106 -5.03 7.00 -23.97
N ILE A 107 -5.73 5.96 -23.52
CA ILE A 107 -6.63 6.06 -22.35
C ILE A 107 -5.85 6.45 -21.09
N ILE A 108 -4.69 5.82 -20.85
CA ILE A 108 -3.82 6.15 -19.70
C ILE A 108 -3.40 7.63 -19.75
N TRP A 109 -2.96 8.13 -20.91
CA TRP A 109 -2.61 9.55 -21.07
C TRP A 109 -3.81 10.48 -20.83
N GLY A 110 -5.01 10.10 -21.27
CA GLY A 110 -6.24 10.83 -20.96
C GLY A 110 -6.54 10.92 -19.47
N ILE A 111 -6.42 9.79 -18.76
CA ILE A 111 -6.61 9.73 -17.30
C ILE A 111 -5.56 10.57 -16.57
N VAL A 112 -4.29 10.50 -16.97
CA VAL A 112 -3.20 11.30 -16.39
C VAL A 112 -3.41 12.78 -16.63
N GLY A 113 -3.79 13.18 -17.84
CA GLY A 113 -4.12 14.57 -18.16
C GLY A 113 -5.29 15.09 -17.32
N TRP A 114 -6.35 14.29 -17.18
CA TRP A 114 -7.48 14.60 -16.30
C TRP A 114 -7.05 14.74 -14.83
N MET A 115 -6.23 13.81 -14.33
CA MET A 115 -5.71 13.83 -12.96
C MET A 115 -4.88 15.09 -12.70
N ILE A 116 -3.94 15.43 -13.57
CA ILE A 116 -3.11 16.63 -13.45
C ILE A 116 -3.97 17.90 -13.49
N ASN A 117 -4.94 17.96 -14.40
CA ASN A 117 -5.87 19.09 -14.47
C ASN A 117 -6.70 19.22 -13.19
N ARG A 118 -7.16 18.11 -12.61
CA ARG A 118 -7.86 18.12 -11.33
C ARG A 118 -6.96 18.62 -10.21
N ASP A 119 -5.74 18.09 -10.11
CA ASP A 119 -4.80 18.44 -9.04
C ASP A 119 -4.39 19.93 -9.10
N LEU A 120 -4.25 20.51 -10.30
CA LEU A 120 -3.93 21.93 -10.48
C LEU A 120 -5.10 22.88 -10.21
N ASN A 121 -6.34 22.41 -10.34
CA ASN A 121 -7.55 23.23 -10.19
C ASN A 121 -8.34 22.93 -8.89
N SER A 122 -7.81 22.10 -7.99
CA SER A 122 -8.47 21.75 -6.72
C SER A 122 -8.19 22.81 -5.65
N ASN A 123 -9.22 23.20 -4.90
CA ASN A 123 -9.10 24.10 -3.74
C ASN A 123 -9.36 23.34 -2.44
N ALA A 124 -8.65 23.71 -1.36
CA ALA A 124 -8.94 23.20 -0.03
C ALA A 124 -9.97 24.10 0.66
N LEU A 125 -11.10 23.50 1.05
CA LEU A 125 -12.21 24.16 1.71
C LEU A 125 -12.23 23.73 3.17
N VAL A 126 -12.09 24.69 4.08
CA VAL A 126 -12.26 24.44 5.51
C VAL A 126 -13.73 24.68 5.86
N LEU A 127 -14.39 23.64 6.33
CA LEU A 127 -15.80 23.60 6.69
C LEU A 127 -15.97 23.68 8.21
N ASP A 128 -16.97 24.43 8.66
CA ASP A 128 -17.52 24.30 10.00
C ASP A 128 -18.64 23.24 9.95
N VAL A 129 -18.38 22.11 10.62
CA VAL A 129 -19.29 20.97 10.74
C VAL A 129 -19.98 21.04 12.09
N PRO A 130 -21.33 21.14 12.12
CA PRO A 130 -22.06 21.22 13.38
C PRO A 130 -22.02 19.87 14.12
N GLN A 131 -21.75 19.92 15.43
CA GLN A 131 -21.70 18.78 16.34
C GLN A 131 -22.48 19.07 17.63
N ILE A 132 -23.06 18.01 18.19
CA ILE A 132 -23.72 18.04 19.51
C ILE A 132 -23.06 17.03 20.46
N SER A 133 -23.01 17.38 21.74
CA SER A 133 -22.55 16.48 22.79
C SER A 133 -23.72 15.57 23.18
N GLN A 134 -23.63 14.27 22.85
CA GLN A 134 -24.63 13.28 23.22
C GLN A 134 -24.05 12.33 24.28
N ILE A 135 -24.78 12.16 25.38
CA ILE A 135 -24.41 11.18 26.41
C ILE A 135 -24.69 9.79 25.84
N SER A 136 -23.68 8.93 25.87
CA SER A 136 -23.81 7.55 25.40
C SER A 136 -24.85 6.80 26.25
N SER A 137 -25.70 5.99 25.61
CA SER A 137 -26.82 5.28 26.26
C SER A 137 -26.40 4.34 27.41
N ASP A 138 -25.10 4.04 27.52
CA ASP A 138 -24.48 3.18 28.55
C ASP A 138 -23.84 3.96 29.71
N GLY A 139 -24.06 5.27 29.84
CA GLY A 139 -23.57 6.06 30.98
C GLY A 139 -22.06 6.38 30.94
N GLY A 140 -21.44 6.29 29.77
CA GLY A 140 -20.05 6.71 29.54
C GLY A 140 -19.91 8.22 29.31
N ASP A 141 -18.67 8.66 29.12
CA ASP A 141 -18.35 10.06 28.80
C ASP A 141 -19.15 10.58 27.58
N PRO A 142 -19.49 11.88 27.55
CA PRO A 142 -20.20 12.50 26.44
C PRO A 142 -19.39 12.37 25.14
N GLN A 143 -20.02 11.82 24.10
CA GLN A 143 -19.44 11.69 22.76
C GLN A 143 -19.97 12.79 21.85
N MET A 144 -19.09 13.35 21.03
CA MET A 144 -19.43 14.37 20.05
C MET A 144 -19.98 13.70 18.79
N VAL A 145 -21.22 14.01 18.44
CA VAL A 145 -21.90 13.44 17.26
C VAL A 145 -22.16 14.55 16.24
N ASN A 146 -21.87 14.28 14.96
CA ASN A 146 -22.16 15.21 13.87
C ASN A 146 -23.67 15.39 13.71
N VAL A 147 -24.12 16.65 13.58
CA VAL A 147 -25.53 16.99 13.38
C VAL A 147 -25.92 16.66 11.94
N THR A 148 -26.74 15.62 11.76
CA THR A 148 -27.31 15.29 10.46
C THR A 148 -28.60 16.07 10.21
N GLU A 149 -28.98 16.21 8.93
CA GLU A 149 -30.21 16.92 8.54
C GLU A 149 -31.50 16.31 9.13
N ALA A 150 -31.44 15.07 9.62
CA ALA A 150 -32.55 14.34 10.22
C ALA A 150 -32.64 14.52 11.76
N MET A 151 -31.62 15.07 12.41
CA MET A 151 -31.63 15.24 13.88
C MET A 151 -32.51 16.41 14.32
N ASN A 152 -33.33 16.19 15.35
CA ASN A 152 -34.10 17.25 16.01
C ASN A 152 -33.26 17.89 17.13
N ILE A 153 -32.90 19.17 16.97
CA ILE A 153 -31.88 19.87 17.78
C ILE A 153 -32.54 20.78 18.85
N ALA A 154 -33.69 20.40 19.39
CA ALA A 154 -34.54 21.34 20.13
C ALA A 154 -33.91 21.97 21.40
N ASP A 155 -32.89 21.36 22.01
CA ASP A 155 -32.27 21.88 23.26
C ASP A 155 -30.75 21.57 23.40
N ALA A 156 -30.04 21.34 22.29
CA ALA A 156 -28.62 20.95 22.33
C ALA A 156 -27.67 22.11 21.99
N THR A 157 -26.60 22.28 22.77
CA THR A 157 -25.53 23.23 22.46
C THR A 157 -24.74 22.74 21.25
N ILE A 158 -24.90 23.41 20.11
CA ILE A 158 -24.14 23.12 18.89
C ILE A 158 -22.73 23.68 19.06
N THR A 159 -21.73 22.83 18.84
CA THR A 159 -20.32 23.21 18.69
C THR A 159 -19.89 22.91 17.26
N ASN A 160 -18.98 23.71 16.71
CA ASN A 160 -18.52 23.50 15.34
C ASN A 160 -17.14 22.85 15.34
N ALA A 161 -17.03 21.65 14.76
CA ALA A 161 -15.76 21.05 14.41
C ALA A 161 -15.27 21.62 13.08
N SER A 162 -13.97 21.87 12.96
CA SER A 162 -13.38 22.26 11.68
C SER A 162 -12.95 21.02 10.90
N ALA A 163 -13.50 20.84 9.70
CA ALA A 163 -13.10 19.81 8.75
C ALA A 163 -12.46 20.44 7.51
N THR A 164 -11.58 19.73 6.81
CA THR A 164 -11.03 20.19 5.52
C THR A 164 -11.40 19.19 4.44
N ILE A 165 -12.02 19.67 3.37
CA ILE A 165 -12.28 18.89 2.15
C ILE A 165 -11.47 19.51 1.00
N ILE A 166 -11.03 18.70 0.04
CA ILE A 166 -10.32 19.18 -1.14
C ILE A 166 -11.08 18.72 -2.37
N GLU A 167 -11.70 19.67 -3.06
CA GLU A 167 -12.54 19.41 -4.23
C GLU A 167 -12.31 20.51 -5.28
N PRO A 168 -12.40 20.21 -6.59
CA PRO A 168 -12.27 21.18 -7.67
C PRO A 168 -13.57 21.97 -7.85
N ILE A 169 -13.99 22.68 -6.81
CA ILE A 169 -15.26 23.43 -6.78
C ILE A 169 -14.97 24.87 -6.34
N ASN A 170 -15.54 25.81 -7.08
CA ASN A 170 -15.54 27.22 -6.72
C ASN A 170 -16.71 27.48 -5.79
N LEU A 171 -16.45 27.44 -4.48
CA LEU A 171 -17.39 27.89 -3.46
C LEU A 171 -16.89 29.21 -2.86
N THR A 172 -17.78 29.95 -2.23
CA THR A 172 -17.50 31.17 -1.49
C THR A 172 -17.61 30.92 0.01
N VAL A 173 -16.93 31.75 0.80
CA VAL A 173 -17.03 31.68 2.27
C VAL A 173 -18.47 32.00 2.67
N GLY A 174 -19.08 31.12 3.47
CA GLY A 174 -20.48 31.19 3.88
C GLY A 174 -21.41 30.25 3.11
N ASP A 175 -20.96 29.62 2.02
CA ASP A 175 -21.78 28.66 1.29
C ASP A 175 -22.05 27.40 2.14
N LYS A 176 -23.27 26.89 2.04
CA LYS A 176 -23.65 25.61 2.64
C LYS A 176 -23.31 24.47 1.70
N VAL A 177 -22.72 23.42 2.25
CA VAL A 177 -22.35 22.21 1.51
C VAL A 177 -22.91 20.97 2.19
N ASP A 178 -23.43 20.06 1.37
CA ASP A 178 -23.83 18.74 1.83
C ASP A 178 -22.57 17.86 1.89
N ILE A 179 -22.28 17.31 3.06
CA ILE A 179 -21.19 16.35 3.28
C ILE A 179 -21.72 15.08 3.92
N ILE A 180 -20.98 14.00 3.79
CA ILE A 180 -21.20 12.76 4.54
C ILE A 180 -19.91 12.36 5.22
N GLU A 181 -20.01 11.86 6.44
CA GLU A 181 -18.90 11.23 7.12
C GLU A 181 -18.87 9.73 6.81
N VAL A 182 -17.73 9.25 6.33
CA VAL A 182 -17.50 7.82 6.11
C VAL A 182 -16.18 7.43 6.77
N ARG A 183 -16.27 6.73 7.92
CA ARG A 183 -15.13 6.22 8.69
C ARG A 183 -14.13 7.34 9.07
N GLY A 184 -14.63 8.42 9.66
CA GLY A 184 -13.83 9.57 10.11
C GLY A 184 -13.37 10.54 9.02
N LYS A 185 -13.79 10.36 7.76
CA LYS A 185 -13.49 11.30 6.66
C LYS A 185 -14.77 11.92 6.10
N TYR A 186 -14.78 13.24 5.96
CA TYR A 186 -15.84 13.98 5.30
C TYR A 186 -15.69 13.95 3.78
N ILE A 187 -16.79 13.69 3.08
CA ILE A 187 -16.87 13.62 1.62
C ILE A 187 -17.93 14.62 1.17
N TYR A 188 -17.58 15.48 0.22
CA TYR A 188 -18.53 16.40 -0.40
C TYR A 188 -19.54 15.66 -1.29
N LEU A 189 -20.80 16.06 -1.20
CA LEU A 189 -21.89 15.57 -2.02
C LEU A 189 -22.37 16.67 -2.96
N ASN A 190 -22.30 16.41 -4.26
CA ASN A 190 -23.07 17.22 -5.22
C ASN A 190 -24.57 16.90 -5.07
N GLU A 191 -25.43 17.74 -5.64
CA GLU A 191 -26.90 17.60 -5.50
C GLU A 191 -27.42 16.19 -5.85
N GLU A 192 -26.86 15.58 -6.89
CA GLU A 192 -27.23 14.24 -7.34
C GLU A 192 -26.83 13.15 -6.32
N LYS A 193 -25.59 13.20 -5.80
CA LYS A 193 -25.10 12.26 -4.78
C LYS A 193 -25.84 12.45 -3.46
N ALA A 194 -26.14 13.69 -3.06
CA ALA A 194 -26.92 13.98 -1.86
C ALA A 194 -28.33 13.40 -1.97
N THR A 195 -29.00 13.60 -3.11
CA THR A 195 -30.33 13.02 -3.38
C THR A 195 -30.30 11.49 -3.34
N ARG A 196 -29.25 10.88 -3.90
CA ARG A 196 -29.07 9.43 -3.87
C ARG A 196 -28.84 8.90 -2.45
N ALA A 197 -28.01 9.58 -1.65
CA ALA A 197 -27.75 9.21 -0.27
C ALA A 197 -29.04 9.23 0.57
N ARG A 198 -29.83 10.29 0.43
CA ARG A 198 -31.15 10.44 1.09
C ARG A 198 -32.13 9.32 0.74
N LYS A 199 -32.20 8.93 -0.54
CA LYS A 199 -33.08 7.85 -1.00
C LYS A 199 -32.68 6.49 -0.42
N LEU A 200 -31.39 6.16 -0.48
CA LEU A 200 -30.87 4.87 -0.01
C LEU A 200 -31.10 4.66 1.49
N THR A 201 -31.02 5.71 2.30
CA THR A 201 -31.25 5.57 3.75
C THR A 201 -32.74 5.48 4.08
N THR A 202 -33.58 6.21 3.35
CA THR A 202 -35.05 6.11 3.46
C THR A 202 -35.55 4.70 3.11
N GLU A 203 -34.99 4.06 2.08
CA GLU A 203 -35.34 2.68 1.69
C GLU A 203 -34.96 1.63 2.75
N VAL A 204 -33.93 1.89 3.55
CA VAL A 204 -33.44 0.98 4.61
C VAL A 204 -34.03 1.37 5.99
N GLY A 205 -34.88 2.40 6.06
CA GLY A 205 -35.49 2.87 7.30
C GLY A 205 -34.50 3.51 8.27
N LYS A 206 -33.39 4.07 7.77
CA LYS A 206 -32.39 4.80 8.55
C LYS A 206 -32.46 6.30 8.25
N ASP A 207 -32.11 7.11 9.25
CA ASP A 207 -32.01 8.56 9.11
C ASP A 207 -30.95 8.96 8.08
N SER A 208 -31.15 10.14 7.46
CA SER A 208 -30.22 10.67 6.49
C SER A 208 -28.85 10.92 7.13
N PRO A 209 -27.75 10.42 6.55
CA PRO A 209 -26.39 10.63 7.05
C PRO A 209 -25.79 11.95 6.54
N VAL A 210 -26.56 12.75 5.80
CA VAL A 210 -26.11 14.01 5.23
C VAL A 210 -25.99 15.06 6.33
N ILE A 211 -24.83 15.72 6.36
CA ILE A 211 -24.49 16.80 7.28
C ILE A 211 -24.41 18.09 6.44
N GLN A 212 -25.10 19.14 6.87
CA GLN A 212 -24.97 20.46 6.27
C GLN A 212 -23.85 21.22 6.97
N ALA A 213 -22.72 21.39 6.29
CA ALA A 213 -21.58 22.15 6.78
C ALA A 213 -21.49 23.51 6.08
N THR A 214 -20.84 24.49 6.71
CA THR A 214 -20.66 25.84 6.15
C THR A 214 -19.20 26.09 5.80
N VAL A 215 -18.92 26.66 4.63
CA VAL A 215 -17.55 27.03 4.23
C VAL A 215 -17.06 28.18 5.11
N LYS A 216 -16.11 27.90 6.01
CA LYS A 216 -15.52 28.89 6.92
C LYS A 216 -14.43 29.72 6.26
N ARG A 217 -13.57 29.06 5.48
CA ARG A 217 -12.50 29.70 4.73
C ARG A 217 -12.05 28.80 3.58
N ILE A 218 -11.61 29.43 2.50
CA ILE A 218 -10.95 28.77 1.39
C ILE A 218 -9.46 28.94 1.63
N LYS A 219 -8.73 27.83 1.69
CA LYS A 219 -7.27 27.85 1.73
C LYS A 219 -6.76 27.58 0.32
N GLU A 220 -6.21 28.62 -0.29
CA GLU A 220 -5.51 28.49 -1.56
C GLU A 220 -4.22 27.68 -1.34
N ASN A 221 -3.85 26.85 -2.33
CA ASN A 221 -2.59 26.10 -2.37
C ASN A 221 -2.38 25.05 -1.23
N GLU A 222 -3.43 24.29 -0.92
CA GLU A 222 -3.33 23.06 -0.12
C GLU A 222 -3.66 21.83 -0.99
N VAL A 223 -2.87 20.75 -0.85
CA VAL A 223 -3.04 19.50 -1.60
C VAL A 223 -3.00 18.30 -0.65
N GLU A 224 -3.96 17.39 -0.77
CA GLU A 224 -3.98 16.12 -0.04
C GLU A 224 -3.33 15.03 -0.89
N ILE A 225 -2.21 14.47 -0.41
CA ILE A 225 -1.53 13.33 -1.03
C ILE A 225 -2.45 12.10 -0.96
N PRO A 226 -2.85 11.46 -2.07
CA PRO A 226 -3.65 10.25 -2.01
C PRO A 226 -2.97 9.12 -1.26
N ALA A 227 -3.69 8.33 -0.45
CA ALA A 227 -3.07 7.22 0.29
C ALA A 227 -2.39 6.17 -0.61
N THR A 228 -2.96 5.93 -1.80
CA THR A 228 -2.39 5.01 -2.80
C THR A 228 -1.13 5.56 -3.49
N TRP A 229 -0.87 6.88 -3.39
CA TRP A 229 0.31 7.51 -3.95
C TRP A 229 1.60 6.94 -3.36
N PHE A 230 1.58 6.53 -2.10
CA PHE A 230 2.74 5.91 -1.44
C PHE A 230 3.22 4.63 -2.13
N GLY A 231 2.36 3.91 -2.85
CA GLY A 231 2.75 2.75 -3.63
C GLY A 231 3.77 3.06 -4.74
N ILE A 232 3.79 4.29 -5.23
CA ILE A 232 4.75 4.75 -6.25
C ILE A 232 6.19 4.74 -5.71
N LEU A 233 6.36 4.94 -4.40
CA LEU A 233 7.67 4.96 -3.76
C LEU A 233 8.44 3.65 -3.97
N ASN A 234 7.75 2.50 -4.03
CA ASN A 234 8.42 1.23 -4.32
C ASN A 234 9.11 1.26 -5.69
N SER A 235 8.39 1.64 -6.75
CA SER A 235 8.97 1.73 -8.09
C SER A 235 10.10 2.76 -8.16
N LEU A 236 9.94 3.92 -7.51
CA LEU A 236 10.99 4.94 -7.43
C LEU A 236 12.27 4.41 -6.78
N PHE A 237 12.15 3.73 -5.64
CA PHE A 237 13.30 3.19 -4.92
C PHE A 237 13.94 2.01 -5.66
N ILE A 238 13.18 1.19 -6.39
CA ILE A 238 13.76 0.17 -7.29
C ILE A 238 14.66 0.85 -8.32
N ILE A 239 14.16 1.88 -9.04
CA ILE A 239 14.93 2.58 -10.08
C ILE A 239 16.21 3.20 -9.49
N MET A 240 16.10 3.78 -8.30
CA MET A 240 17.21 4.45 -7.62
C MET A 240 18.27 3.48 -7.10
N PHE A 241 17.86 2.36 -6.49
CA PHE A 241 18.77 1.47 -5.74
C PHE A 241 19.12 0.16 -6.46
N ALA A 242 18.35 -0.29 -7.46
CA ALA A 242 18.66 -1.53 -8.19
C ALA A 242 20.08 -1.55 -8.80
N PRO A 243 20.60 -0.47 -9.43
CA PRO A 243 21.97 -0.46 -9.94
C PRO A 243 23.03 -0.65 -8.85
N LEU A 244 22.79 -0.12 -7.65
CA LEU A 244 23.69 -0.26 -6.50
C LEU A 244 23.71 -1.70 -5.99
N PHE A 245 22.54 -2.34 -5.91
CA PHE A 245 22.42 -3.74 -5.51
C PHE A 245 23.05 -4.69 -6.54
N SER A 246 22.87 -4.43 -7.84
CA SER A 246 23.53 -5.23 -8.89
C SER A 246 25.05 -5.18 -8.76
N LYS A 247 25.62 -3.97 -8.61
CA LYS A 247 27.06 -3.79 -8.39
C LYS A 247 27.54 -4.50 -7.12
N TRP A 248 26.75 -4.47 -6.05
CA TRP A 248 27.11 -5.19 -4.83
C TRP A 248 27.10 -6.72 -5.04
N TRP A 249 26.15 -7.27 -5.80
CA TRP A 249 26.05 -8.71 -6.11
C TRP A 249 27.16 -9.22 -7.03
N GLU A 250 27.69 -8.35 -7.89
CA GLU A 250 28.84 -8.66 -8.76
C GLU A 250 30.18 -8.52 -8.03
N SER A 251 30.20 -7.84 -6.88
CA SER A 251 31.42 -7.60 -6.12
C SER A 251 31.92 -8.83 -5.35
N LYS A 252 33.16 -8.74 -4.84
CA LYS A 252 33.74 -9.75 -3.92
C LYS A 252 32.97 -9.91 -2.60
N TYR A 253 32.10 -8.97 -2.26
CA TYR A 253 31.29 -8.96 -1.04
C TYR A 253 29.87 -9.49 -1.24
N ASN A 254 29.64 -10.24 -2.32
CA ASN A 254 28.35 -10.87 -2.62
C ASN A 254 27.94 -11.87 -1.50
N PRO A 255 26.86 -11.60 -0.75
CA PRO A 255 26.37 -12.51 0.29
C PRO A 255 25.84 -13.83 -0.29
N SER A 256 25.77 -14.87 0.54
CA SER A 256 25.14 -16.14 0.11
C SER A 256 23.63 -15.97 -0.11
N ALA A 257 23.03 -16.91 -0.84
CA ALA A 257 21.58 -16.95 -1.06
C ALA A 257 20.77 -16.81 0.24
N ALA A 258 21.10 -17.62 1.25
CA ALA A 258 20.45 -17.60 2.55
C ALA A 258 20.61 -16.24 3.25
N THR A 259 21.80 -15.63 3.17
CA THR A 259 22.04 -14.30 3.74
C THR A 259 21.25 -13.23 3.01
N LYS A 260 21.15 -13.25 1.68
CA LYS A 260 20.33 -12.30 0.92
C LYS A 260 18.85 -12.40 1.29
N TYR A 261 18.32 -13.61 1.37
CA TYR A 261 16.94 -13.84 1.83
C TYR A 261 16.71 -13.32 3.25
N GLY A 262 17.65 -13.61 4.17
CA GLY A 262 17.54 -13.13 5.55
C GLY A 262 17.65 -11.62 5.68
N LEU A 263 18.57 -10.98 4.93
CA LEU A 263 18.65 -9.53 4.82
C LEU A 263 17.35 -8.92 4.28
N GLY A 264 16.75 -9.56 3.27
CA GLY A 264 15.46 -9.14 2.73
C GLY A 264 14.36 -9.07 3.78
N LEU A 265 14.22 -10.13 4.59
CA LEU A 265 13.24 -10.19 5.68
C LEU A 265 13.57 -9.22 6.83
N ILE A 266 14.84 -9.06 7.19
CA ILE A 266 15.25 -8.12 8.24
C ILE A 266 14.96 -6.68 7.82
N LEU A 267 15.32 -6.29 6.59
CA LEU A 267 15.03 -4.95 6.05
C LEU A 267 13.52 -4.70 6.02
N LEU A 268 12.74 -5.68 5.55
CA LEU A 268 11.28 -5.59 5.57
C LEU A 268 10.75 -5.34 6.99
N GLY A 269 11.21 -6.11 7.98
CA GLY A 269 10.81 -5.92 9.37
C GLY A 269 11.26 -4.59 9.96
N ILE A 270 12.43 -4.06 9.58
CA ILE A 270 12.87 -2.70 9.98
C ILE A 270 11.90 -1.64 9.43
N GLY A 271 11.41 -1.80 8.20
CA GLY A 271 10.40 -0.91 7.62
C GLY A 271 9.10 -0.90 8.43
N PHE A 272 8.61 -2.07 8.84
CA PHE A 272 7.48 -2.17 9.76
C PHE A 272 7.78 -1.64 11.16
N GLY A 273 9.02 -1.80 11.64
CA GLY A 273 9.45 -1.25 12.92
C GLY A 273 9.36 0.28 12.93
N ALA A 274 9.64 0.93 11.80
CA ALA A 274 9.45 2.37 11.64
C ALA A 274 7.97 2.76 11.71
N LEU A 275 7.06 1.98 11.11
CA LEU A 275 5.61 2.21 11.23
C LEU A 275 5.10 1.96 12.65
N ALA A 276 5.57 0.91 13.31
CA ALA A 276 5.24 0.62 14.69
C ALA A 276 5.65 1.77 15.61
N PHE A 277 6.88 2.27 15.43
CA PHE A 277 7.37 3.43 16.19
C PHE A 277 6.56 4.70 15.90
N GLY A 278 6.27 4.98 14.63
CA GLY A 278 5.41 6.10 14.24
C GLY A 278 3.99 6.00 14.80
N ALA A 279 3.46 4.78 14.96
CA ALA A 279 2.14 4.51 15.51
C ALA A 279 2.07 4.60 17.05
N MET A 280 3.20 4.70 17.76
CA MET A 280 3.20 4.79 19.24
C MET A 280 2.49 6.04 19.76
N THR A 281 2.42 7.10 18.96
CA THR A 281 1.74 8.33 19.31
C THR A 281 0.23 8.29 19.05
N ILE A 282 -0.29 7.18 18.51
CA ILE A 282 -1.72 6.97 18.26
C ILE A 282 -2.33 6.31 19.50
N PRO A 283 -3.19 7.01 20.26
CA PRO A 283 -3.88 6.39 21.40
C PRO A 283 -4.76 5.23 20.92
N SER A 284 -4.90 4.19 21.74
CA SER A 284 -5.79 3.07 21.43
C SER A 284 -7.23 3.56 21.26
N GLY A 285 -7.85 3.24 20.12
CA GLY A 285 -9.19 3.69 19.76
C GLY A 285 -9.30 5.14 19.27
N ALA A 286 -8.19 5.88 19.14
CA ALA A 286 -8.24 7.25 18.62
C ALA A 286 -8.50 7.26 17.11
N GLU A 287 -9.49 8.05 16.66
CA GLU A 287 -9.80 8.22 15.24
C GLU A 287 -9.00 9.37 14.57
N ILE A 288 -8.39 10.28 15.36
CA ILE A 288 -7.89 11.60 14.87
C ILE A 288 -6.38 11.79 15.09
N ALA A 289 -5.62 10.76 15.47
CA ALA A 289 -4.18 10.91 15.63
C ALA A 289 -3.48 10.92 14.25
N THR A 290 -2.83 12.04 13.91
CA THR A 290 -2.07 12.18 12.66
C THR A 290 -0.57 12.02 12.90
N VAL A 291 0.06 11.11 12.17
CA VAL A 291 1.50 10.86 12.15
C VAL A 291 2.15 11.44 10.88
N SER A 292 3.47 11.60 10.92
CA SER A 292 4.24 12.10 9.78
C SER A 292 4.27 11.09 8.62
N ILE A 293 4.20 11.62 7.39
CA ILE A 293 4.39 10.87 6.15
C ILE A 293 5.75 10.16 6.10
N MET A 294 6.76 10.69 6.78
CA MET A 294 8.12 10.17 6.73
C MET A 294 8.21 8.70 7.17
N TRP A 295 7.32 8.26 8.07
CA TRP A 295 7.27 6.85 8.50
C TRP A 295 6.91 5.91 7.36
N LEU A 296 5.98 6.30 6.49
CA LEU A 296 5.65 5.54 5.28
C LEU A 296 6.81 5.58 4.29
N VAL A 297 7.44 6.73 4.08
CA VAL A 297 8.59 6.86 3.17
C VAL A 297 9.72 5.91 3.59
N ILE A 298 10.05 5.88 4.87
CA ILE A 298 11.06 4.98 5.46
C ILE A 298 10.62 3.52 5.29
N ALA A 299 9.35 3.18 5.58
CA ALA A 299 8.85 1.83 5.44
C ALA A 299 8.96 1.34 3.98
N TYR A 300 8.47 2.11 3.01
CA TYR A 300 8.58 1.79 1.59
C TYR A 300 10.03 1.67 1.12
N LEU A 301 10.93 2.52 1.63
CA LEU A 301 12.36 2.41 1.35
C LEU A 301 12.88 1.04 1.79
N PHE A 302 12.73 0.69 3.07
CA PHE A 302 13.26 -0.56 3.61
C PHE A 302 12.60 -1.81 3.01
N HIS A 303 11.30 -1.77 2.74
CA HIS A 303 10.59 -2.86 2.06
C HIS A 303 11.17 -3.08 0.66
N THR A 304 11.44 -2.01 -0.08
CA THR A 304 12.02 -2.07 -1.43
C THR A 304 13.47 -2.55 -1.40
N LEU A 305 14.29 -2.07 -0.46
CA LEU A 305 15.65 -2.59 -0.28
C LEU A 305 15.63 -4.09 0.08
N GLY A 306 14.63 -4.52 0.83
CA GLY A 306 14.39 -5.94 1.13
C GLY A 306 14.01 -6.75 -0.11
N GLU A 307 13.18 -6.19 -0.99
CA GLU A 307 12.79 -6.79 -2.27
C GLU A 307 13.99 -6.99 -3.20
N LEU A 308 14.87 -5.98 -3.29
CA LEU A 308 16.11 -6.04 -4.08
C LEU A 308 17.09 -7.12 -3.57
N CYS A 309 16.99 -7.53 -2.31
CA CYS A 309 17.71 -8.67 -1.75
C CYS A 309 17.12 -10.02 -2.19
N LEU A 310 15.81 -10.15 -2.32
CA LEU A 310 15.12 -11.44 -2.49
C LEU A 310 14.76 -11.73 -3.96
N SER A 311 14.12 -10.78 -4.65
CA SER A 311 13.47 -11.01 -5.95
C SER A 311 14.43 -11.47 -7.07
N PRO A 312 15.60 -10.85 -7.29
CA PRO A 312 16.54 -11.31 -8.32
C PRO A 312 17.14 -12.69 -8.02
N VAL A 313 17.25 -13.00 -6.74
CA VAL A 313 17.98 -14.16 -6.21
C VAL A 313 17.13 -15.42 -6.32
N ALA A 314 15.85 -15.31 -6.00
CA ALA A 314 14.88 -16.39 -6.05
C ALA A 314 14.83 -17.12 -7.39
N LEU A 315 14.58 -16.39 -8.47
CA LEU A 315 14.39 -16.95 -9.81
C LEU A 315 15.67 -17.59 -10.36
N SER A 316 16.82 -16.98 -10.05
CA SER A 316 18.14 -17.52 -10.40
C SER A 316 18.39 -18.87 -9.72
N TYR A 317 18.13 -18.99 -8.42
CA TYR A 317 18.40 -20.24 -7.70
C TYR A 317 17.43 -21.37 -8.04
N ILE A 318 16.16 -21.08 -8.33
CA ILE A 318 15.23 -22.10 -8.84
C ILE A 318 15.79 -22.71 -10.13
N SER A 319 16.26 -21.88 -11.06
CA SER A 319 16.79 -22.37 -12.33
C SER A 319 18.10 -23.16 -12.18
N LYS A 320 18.94 -22.81 -11.19
CA LYS A 320 20.25 -23.45 -10.95
C LYS A 320 20.18 -24.74 -10.12
N LEU A 321 19.23 -24.85 -9.20
CA LEU A 321 19.16 -25.96 -8.23
C LEU A 321 18.24 -27.11 -8.70
N VAL A 322 17.37 -26.84 -9.67
CA VAL A 322 16.36 -27.80 -10.15
C VAL A 322 16.85 -28.55 -11.38
N PRO A 323 16.63 -29.88 -11.48
CA PRO A 323 16.91 -30.61 -12.70
C PRO A 323 16.00 -30.14 -13.85
N GLY A 324 16.52 -30.05 -15.09
CA GLY A 324 15.80 -29.50 -16.25
C GLY A 324 14.35 -29.96 -16.39
N ARG A 325 14.10 -31.26 -16.17
CA ARG A 325 12.76 -31.89 -16.24
C ARG A 325 11.74 -31.43 -15.18
N MET A 326 12.16 -30.70 -14.15
CA MET A 326 11.30 -30.19 -13.06
C MET A 326 11.25 -28.67 -12.97
N ILE A 327 11.96 -27.93 -13.83
CA ILE A 327 12.01 -26.47 -13.78
C ILE A 327 10.62 -25.86 -13.76
N ALA A 328 9.74 -26.27 -14.69
CA ALA A 328 8.36 -25.79 -14.74
C ALA A 328 7.56 -26.09 -13.46
N LEU A 329 7.72 -27.29 -12.88
CA LEU A 329 7.03 -27.66 -11.64
C LEU A 329 7.52 -26.80 -10.47
N MET A 330 8.82 -26.56 -10.37
CA MET A 330 9.41 -25.76 -9.28
C MET A 330 9.11 -24.27 -9.40
N PHE A 331 9.00 -23.73 -10.63
CA PHE A 331 8.40 -22.40 -10.83
C PHE A 331 6.94 -22.37 -10.39
N GLY A 332 6.17 -23.43 -10.62
CA GLY A 332 4.81 -23.56 -10.08
C GLY A 332 4.78 -23.50 -8.55
N VAL A 333 5.71 -24.20 -7.87
CA VAL A 333 5.85 -24.14 -6.40
C VAL A 333 6.18 -22.74 -5.92
N TRP A 334 7.06 -22.05 -6.63
CA TRP A 334 7.43 -20.67 -6.34
C TRP A 334 6.22 -19.73 -6.43
N TYR A 335 5.44 -19.81 -7.51
CA TYR A 335 4.23 -18.99 -7.64
C TYR A 335 3.15 -19.35 -6.62
N ILE A 336 3.06 -20.62 -6.21
CA ILE A 336 2.19 -21.01 -5.09
C ILE A 336 2.66 -20.37 -3.78
N ALA A 337 3.97 -20.28 -3.53
CA ALA A 337 4.49 -19.59 -2.37
C ALA A 337 4.14 -18.09 -2.39
N ILE A 338 4.28 -17.42 -3.53
CA ILE A 338 3.83 -16.03 -3.72
C ILE A 338 2.32 -15.90 -3.47
N ALA A 339 1.52 -16.80 -4.03
CA ALA A 339 0.06 -16.80 -3.86
C ALA A 339 -0.35 -17.01 -2.39
N CYS A 340 0.34 -17.91 -1.67
CA CYS A 340 0.15 -18.10 -0.24
C CYS A 340 0.51 -16.84 0.54
N GLY A 341 1.64 -16.19 0.21
CA GLY A 341 2.04 -14.92 0.82
C GLY A 341 0.99 -13.85 0.62
N ASN A 342 0.52 -13.63 -0.62
CA ASN A 342 -0.54 -12.68 -0.94
C ASN A 342 -1.86 -12.98 -0.22
N LYS A 343 -2.26 -14.26 -0.16
CA LYS A 343 -3.48 -14.66 0.58
C LYS A 343 -3.36 -14.36 2.07
N LEU A 344 -2.23 -14.68 2.68
CA LEU A 344 -1.96 -14.37 4.09
C LEU A 344 -1.90 -12.85 4.32
N ALA A 345 -1.35 -12.09 3.38
CA ALA A 345 -1.33 -10.64 3.44
C ALA A 345 -2.76 -10.07 3.49
N GLY A 346 -3.65 -10.57 2.62
CA GLY A 346 -5.05 -10.16 2.60
C GLY A 346 -5.80 -10.52 3.89
N ILE A 347 -5.59 -11.72 4.43
CA ILE A 347 -6.22 -12.15 5.69
C ILE A 347 -5.75 -11.26 6.85
N LEU A 348 -4.45 -11.14 7.06
CA LEU A 348 -3.90 -10.36 8.18
C LEU A 348 -4.18 -8.87 8.03
N GLY A 349 -4.11 -8.33 6.80
CA GLY A 349 -4.46 -6.95 6.50
C GLY A 349 -5.95 -6.65 6.74
N GLY A 350 -6.82 -7.64 6.53
CA GLY A 350 -8.25 -7.55 6.85
C GLY A 350 -8.54 -7.52 8.35
N SER A 351 -7.69 -8.14 9.16
CA SER A 351 -7.79 -8.15 10.63
C SER A 351 -7.20 -6.91 11.31
N ILE A 352 -6.84 -5.85 10.56
CA ILE A 352 -6.26 -4.63 11.14
C ILE A 352 -7.19 -4.01 12.18
N GLU A 353 -8.50 -3.90 11.89
CA GLU A 353 -9.48 -3.29 12.80
C GLU A 353 -9.59 -4.07 14.11
N GLU A 354 -9.76 -5.39 14.02
CA GLU A 354 -9.86 -6.30 15.17
C GLU A 354 -8.62 -6.20 16.08
N ILE A 355 -7.41 -6.29 15.51
CA ILE A 355 -6.16 -6.23 16.28
C ILE A 355 -5.93 -4.84 16.87
N THR A 356 -6.28 -3.78 16.13
CA THR A 356 -6.12 -2.40 16.62
C THR A 356 -7.09 -2.05 17.73
N ALA A 357 -8.31 -2.61 17.71
CA ALA A 357 -9.32 -2.40 18.73
C ALA A 357 -8.98 -3.15 20.03
N GLU A 358 -8.47 -4.38 19.94
CA GLU A 358 -8.08 -5.17 21.12
C GLU A 358 -6.74 -4.72 21.72
N TYR A 359 -5.76 -4.39 20.88
CA TYR A 359 -4.41 -4.05 21.33
C TYR A 359 -4.01 -2.62 20.96
N SER A 360 -3.50 -2.41 19.75
CA SER A 360 -3.12 -1.10 19.18
C SER A 360 -2.61 -1.23 17.76
N MET A 361 -2.53 -0.11 17.03
CA MET A 361 -1.85 -0.04 15.74
C MET A 361 -0.36 -0.38 15.82
N THR A 362 0.30 -0.01 16.93
CA THR A 362 1.69 -0.37 17.19
C THR A 362 1.87 -1.88 17.25
N THR A 363 1.00 -2.58 17.99
CA THR A 363 1.04 -4.05 18.11
C THR A 363 0.86 -4.72 16.76
N PHE A 364 -0.07 -4.23 15.93
CA PHE A 364 -0.28 -4.73 14.59
C PHE A 364 1.01 -4.70 13.76
N PHE A 365 1.69 -3.55 13.68
CA PHE A 365 2.95 -3.45 12.93
C PHE A 365 4.12 -4.18 13.59
N LEU A 366 4.13 -4.36 14.92
CA LEU A 366 5.15 -5.16 15.61
C LEU A 366 5.10 -6.63 15.20
N ILE A 367 3.93 -7.20 14.88
CA ILE A 367 3.83 -8.55 14.32
C ILE A 367 4.64 -8.63 13.01
N PHE A 368 4.43 -7.66 12.12
CA PHE A 368 5.16 -7.55 10.85
C PHE A 368 6.61 -7.06 11.00
N THR A 369 7.04 -6.69 12.21
CA THR A 369 8.43 -6.35 12.54
C THR A 369 9.17 -7.59 13.03
N LEU A 370 8.66 -8.22 14.09
CA LEU A 370 9.35 -9.26 14.84
C LEU A 370 9.38 -10.59 14.09
N VAL A 371 8.28 -10.98 13.44
CA VAL A 371 8.18 -12.24 12.69
C VAL A 371 9.19 -12.32 11.54
N PRO A 372 9.25 -11.35 10.61
CA PRO A 372 10.23 -11.40 9.53
C PRO A 372 11.66 -11.19 10.02
N ILE A 373 11.93 -10.35 11.03
CA ILE A 373 13.29 -10.23 11.61
C ILE A 373 13.74 -11.57 12.19
N GLY A 374 12.91 -12.22 13.01
CA GLY A 374 13.22 -13.51 13.61
C GLY A 374 13.49 -14.60 12.56
N LEU A 375 12.65 -14.68 11.53
CA LEU A 375 12.84 -15.61 10.42
C LEU A 375 14.02 -15.25 9.52
N GLY A 376 14.34 -13.96 9.37
CA GLY A 376 15.51 -13.49 8.63
C GLY A 376 16.81 -13.87 9.33
N ILE A 377 16.88 -13.67 10.65
CA ILE A 377 18.01 -14.13 11.49
C ILE A 377 18.13 -15.65 11.40
N LEU A 378 17.03 -16.39 11.57
CA LEU A 378 17.02 -17.85 11.43
C LEU A 378 17.52 -18.28 10.03
N GLY A 379 17.08 -17.62 8.97
CA GLY A 379 17.53 -17.89 7.60
C GLY A 379 19.04 -17.68 7.43
N ILE A 380 19.60 -16.63 8.02
CA ILE A 380 21.06 -16.40 8.04
C ILE A 380 21.78 -17.49 8.83
N LEU A 381 21.27 -17.87 10.00
CA LEU A 381 21.85 -18.93 10.83
C LEU A 381 21.81 -20.30 10.14
N LEU A 382 20.80 -20.55 9.30
CA LEU A 382 20.68 -21.77 8.49
C LEU A 382 21.61 -21.79 7.26
N ASN A 383 22.38 -20.73 7.00
CA ASN A 383 23.29 -20.65 5.87
C ASN A 383 24.26 -21.85 5.73
N PRO A 384 24.91 -22.37 6.80
CA PRO A 384 25.78 -23.54 6.67
C PRO A 384 25.04 -24.78 6.17
N VAL A 385 23.80 -24.99 6.64
CA VAL A 385 22.95 -26.11 6.23
C VAL A 385 22.50 -25.94 4.78
N ILE A 386 22.01 -24.75 4.41
CA ILE A 386 21.57 -24.44 3.05
C ILE A 386 22.72 -24.59 2.07
N LYS A 387 23.92 -24.10 2.40
CA LYS A 387 25.12 -24.25 1.58
C LYS A 387 25.49 -25.72 1.36
N LYS A 388 25.32 -26.56 2.39
CA LYS A 388 25.51 -28.02 2.27
C LYS A 388 24.47 -28.65 1.34
N LEU A 389 23.21 -28.25 1.46
CA LEU A 389 22.12 -28.74 0.61
C LEU A 389 22.27 -28.33 -0.87
N MET A 390 22.87 -27.17 -1.13
CA MET A 390 23.09 -26.67 -2.50
C MET A 390 24.22 -27.41 -3.24
N HIS A 391 25.05 -28.21 -2.54
CA HIS A 391 26.16 -28.96 -3.13
C HIS A 391 27.07 -28.08 -4.01
N GLY A 392 27.48 -26.93 -3.49
CA GLY A 392 28.45 -26.03 -4.12
C GLY A 392 27.93 -25.11 -5.24
N VAL A 393 26.64 -25.17 -5.57
CA VAL A 393 26.01 -24.28 -6.55
C VAL A 393 26.02 -22.84 -6.02
N LYS A 394 26.53 -21.89 -6.81
CA LYS A 394 26.60 -20.45 -6.47
C LYS A 394 25.71 -19.59 -7.35
#